data_AF-A0A8S3IWV1-F1
#
_entry.id   AF-A0A8S3IWV1-F1
#
_cell.length_a   1.000
_cell.length_b   1.000
_cell.length_c   1.000
_cell.angle_alpha   90.00
_cell.angle_beta   90.00
_cell.angle_gamma   90.00
#
_symmetry.space_group_name_H-M   'P 1'
#
loop_
_entity.id
_entity.type
_entity.pdbx_description
1 polymer ?
#
loop_
_entity_poly.entity_id
_entity_poly.type
_entity_poly.pdbx_seq_one_letter_code
_entity_poly.pdbx_strand_id
1 'polypeptide(L)'
;MSSIGSENILEWTQAQVQDWLLGHNLRQLSRLFTDCDGRSIVYLSKYIKNCEFEQVLKLLEADSVRRINESISLIELSCFQSLLHEHKKRLQSMIQRQCENSDRTH
;
A
#
# COMPACT_ATOMS: atom_id res chain seq x y z
N MET A 1 -16.65 -1.95 -12.03
CA MET A 1 -16.54 -3.13 -11.16
C MET A 1 -15.11 -3.63 -11.29
N SER A 2 -14.22 -3.26 -10.38
CA SER A 2 -12.81 -3.68 -10.43
C SER A 2 -12.64 -4.82 -9.44
N SER A 3 -12.70 -6.05 -9.95
CA SER A 3 -12.34 -7.25 -9.19
C SER A 3 -10.83 -7.28 -9.07
N ILE A 4 -10.28 -6.61 -8.05
CA ILE A 4 -8.86 -6.74 -7.72
C ILE A 4 -8.65 -8.20 -7.31
N GLY A 5 -7.96 -8.96 -8.17
CA GLY A 5 -7.56 -10.33 -7.89
C GLY A 5 -6.73 -10.39 -6.59
N SER A 6 -6.97 -11.44 -5.81
CA SER A 6 -6.45 -11.69 -4.45
C SER A 6 -6.74 -10.58 -3.43
N GLU A 7 -7.39 -10.93 -2.31
CA GLU A 7 -7.53 -10.03 -1.15
C GLU A 7 -6.18 -9.82 -0.43
N ASN A 8 -5.18 -10.64 -0.75
CA ASN A 8 -3.86 -10.58 -0.16
C ASN A 8 -2.94 -9.65 -0.97
N ILE A 9 -2.68 -8.46 -0.44
CA ILE A 9 -1.75 -7.48 -1.04
C ILE A 9 -0.35 -8.07 -1.29
N LEU A 10 0.10 -9.10 -0.57
CA LEU A 10 1.42 -9.72 -0.80
C LEU A 10 1.53 -10.50 -2.11
N GLU A 11 0.40 -10.77 -2.76
CA GLU A 11 0.29 -11.47 -4.04
C GLU A 11 0.02 -10.52 -5.20
N TRP A 12 -0.16 -9.23 -4.93
CA TRP A 12 -0.47 -8.26 -5.97
C TRP A 12 0.73 -8.04 -6.88
N THR A 13 0.47 -8.17 -8.18
CA THR A 13 1.35 -7.71 -9.24
C THR A 13 1.43 -6.19 -9.29
N GLN A 14 2.40 -5.66 -10.04
CA GLN A 14 2.52 -4.23 -10.32
C GLN A 14 1.21 -3.66 -10.90
N ALA A 15 0.58 -4.35 -11.86
CA ALA A 15 -0.67 -3.90 -12.46
C ALA A 15 -1.80 -3.77 -11.42
N GLN A 16 -1.94 -4.74 -10.51
CA GLN A 16 -2.94 -4.69 -9.45
C GLN A 16 -2.69 -3.55 -8.46
N VAL A 17 -1.42 -3.26 -8.14
CA VAL A 17 -1.06 -2.09 -7.33
C VAL A 17 -1.45 -0.79 -8.04
N GLN A 18 -1.16 -0.68 -9.33
CA GLN A 18 -1.52 0.49 -10.13
C GLN A 18 -3.02 0.72 -10.19
N ASP A 19 -3.78 -0.32 -10.51
CA ASP A 19 -5.25 -0.26 -10.55
C ASP A 19 -5.84 0.12 -9.19
N TRP A 20 -5.26 -0.40 -8.11
CA TRP A 20 -5.68 -0.06 -6.75
C TRP A 20 -5.42 1.42 -6.42
N LEU A 21 -4.23 1.94 -6.71
CA LEU A 21 -3.89 3.35 -6.48
C LEU A 21 -4.78 4.28 -7.30
N LEU A 22 -4.99 3.97 -8.58
CA LEU A 22 -5.87 4.72 -9.47
C LEU A 22 -7.33 4.67 -9.02
N GLY A 23 -7.82 3.50 -8.57
CA GLY A 23 -9.17 3.32 -8.04
C GLY A 23 -9.46 4.16 -6.79
N HIS A 24 -8.41 4.55 -6.05
CA HIS A 24 -8.49 5.45 -4.90
C HIS A 24 -8.09 6.91 -5.22
N ASN A 25 -7.97 7.28 -6.50
CA ASN A 25 -7.55 8.60 -6.97
C ASN A 25 -6.15 9.03 -6.51
N LEU A 26 -5.25 8.07 -6.24
CA LEU A 26 -3.85 8.32 -5.88
C LEU A 26 -2.97 8.36 -7.13
N ARG A 27 -3.19 9.34 -8.00
CA ARG A 27 -2.61 9.41 -9.34
C ARG A 27 -1.12 9.77 -9.33
N GLN A 28 -0.68 10.54 -8.35
CA GLN A 28 0.73 10.82 -8.20
C GLN A 28 1.48 9.59 -7.70
N LEU A 29 0.92 8.91 -6.69
CA LEU A 29 1.52 7.69 -6.14
C LEU A 29 1.51 6.53 -7.14
N SER A 30 0.49 6.44 -8.01
CA SER A 30 0.48 5.43 -9.09
C SER A 30 1.69 5.60 -10.01
N ARG A 31 1.97 6.83 -10.47
CA ARG A 31 3.15 7.15 -11.28
C ARG A 31 4.46 6.93 -10.51
N LEU A 32 4.51 7.35 -9.25
CA LEU A 32 5.73 7.21 -8.42
C LEU A 32 6.09 5.74 -8.15
N PHE A 33 5.08 4.89 -7.96
CA PHE A 33 5.22 3.47 -7.62
C PHE A 33 4.98 2.55 -8.82
N THR A 34 5.27 3.02 -10.05
CA THR A 34 5.04 2.27 -11.29
C THR A 34 5.69 0.88 -11.32
N ASP A 35 6.83 0.71 -10.63
CA ASP A 35 7.58 -0.56 -10.61
C ASP A 35 7.30 -1.39 -9.34
N CYS A 36 6.41 -0.94 -8.47
CA CYS A 36 6.16 -1.60 -7.19
C CYS A 36 5.07 -2.67 -7.30
N ASP A 37 5.42 -3.88 -6.87
CA ASP A 37 4.45 -4.93 -6.56
C ASP A 37 3.89 -4.77 -5.12
N GLY A 38 2.94 -5.60 -4.75
CA GLY A 38 2.29 -5.50 -3.45
C GLY A 38 3.24 -5.76 -2.27
N ARG A 39 4.26 -6.62 -2.45
CA ARG A 39 5.33 -6.81 -1.45
C ARG A 39 6.11 -5.52 -1.24
N SER A 40 6.50 -4.85 -2.31
CA SER A 40 7.20 -3.55 -2.27
C SER A 40 6.40 -2.53 -1.49
N ILE A 41 5.08 -2.45 -1.73
CA ILE A 41 4.18 -1.55 -1.00
C ILE A 41 4.13 -1.89 0.50
N VAL A 42 4.03 -3.17 0.86
CA VAL A 42 4.04 -3.59 2.27
C VAL A 42 5.37 -3.27 2.95
N TYR A 43 6.51 -3.49 2.29
CA TYR A 43 7.82 -3.14 2.85
C TYR A 43 8.00 -1.63 3.00
N LEU A 44 7.56 -0.84 2.02
CA LEU A 44 7.55 0.62 2.12
C LEU A 44 6.76 1.09 3.34
N SER A 45 5.60 0.48 3.60
CA SER A 45 4.79 0.80 4.77
C SER A 45 5.51 0.53 6.10
N LYS A 46 6.43 -0.45 6.14
CA LYS A 46 7.26 -0.74 7.31
C LYS A 46 8.33 0.31 7.50
N TYR A 47 8.96 0.78 6.43
CA TYR A 47 9.91 1.90 6.50
C TYR A 47 9.22 3.18 7.00
N ILE A 48 8.04 3.51 6.49
CA ILE A 48 7.26 4.67 6.94
C ILE A 48 6.89 4.56 8.44
N LYS A 49 6.59 3.35 8.93
CA LYS A 49 6.18 3.14 10.34
C LYS A 49 7.35 3.04 11.32
N ASN A 50 8.48 2.50 10.91
CA ASN A 50 9.56 2.08 11.82
C ASN A 50 10.81 2.96 11.72
N CYS A 51 10.98 3.74 10.65
CA CYS A 51 12.11 4.65 10.49
C CYS A 51 11.75 6.06 10.95
N GLU A 52 12.76 6.94 11.03
CA GLU A 52 12.54 8.37 11.17
C GLU A 52 11.73 8.85 9.96
N PHE A 53 10.44 9.09 10.19
CA PHE A 53 9.46 9.49 9.19
C PHE A 53 9.97 10.64 8.30
N GLU A 54 10.69 11.59 8.90
CA GLU A 54 11.31 12.71 8.18
C GLU A 54 12.34 12.27 7.12
N GLN A 55 13.15 11.24 7.40
CA GLN A 55 14.14 10.75 6.44
C GLN A 55 13.46 10.05 5.27
N VAL A 56 12.45 9.21 5.55
CA VAL A 56 11.69 8.52 4.51
C VAL A 56 10.93 9.54 3.64
N LEU A 57 10.33 10.56 4.26
CA LEU A 57 9.64 11.62 3.53
C LEU A 57 10.58 12.41 2.63
N LYS A 58 11.77 12.79 3.12
CA LYS A 58 12.80 13.47 2.29
C LYS A 58 13.25 12.61 1.11
N LEU A 59 13.45 11.32 1.31
CA LEU A 59 13.82 10.39 0.24
C LEU A 59 12.70 10.26 -0.80
N LEU A 60 11.44 10.14 -0.36
CA LEU A 60 10.28 10.10 -1.24
C LEU A 60 10.10 11.40 -2.02
N GLU A 61 10.33 12.55 -1.39
CA GLU A 61 10.27 13.85 -2.04
C GLU A 61 11.33 13.96 -3.14
N ALA A 62 12.59 13.60 -2.83
CA ALA A 62 13.67 13.58 -3.83
C ALA A 62 13.35 12.64 -5.01
N ASP A 63 12.80 11.46 -4.73
CA ASP A 63 12.42 10.51 -5.79
C ASP A 63 11.19 10.97 -6.59
N SER A 64 10.24 11.68 -5.97
CA SER A 64 9.10 12.25 -6.68
C SER A 64 9.52 13.30 -7.70
N VAL A 65 10.42 14.23 -7.30
CA VAL A 65 10.97 15.22 -8.22
C VAL A 65 11.79 14.54 -9.31
N ARG A 66 12.63 13.55 -8.97
CA ARG A 66 13.50 12.86 -9.94
C ARG A 66 12.74 12.01 -10.96
N ARG A 67 11.70 11.28 -10.52
CA ARG A 67 10.99 10.30 -11.37
C ARG A 67 9.81 10.91 -12.12
N ILE A 68 9.07 11.81 -11.48
CA ILE A 68 7.80 12.32 -12.01
C ILE A 68 7.77 13.85 -12.11
N ASN A 69 8.86 14.54 -11.75
CA ASN A 69 9.00 15.99 -11.83
C ASN A 69 7.90 16.76 -11.07
N GLU A 70 7.48 16.22 -9.94
CA GLU A 70 6.47 16.80 -9.07
C GLU A 70 6.88 16.62 -7.61
N SER A 71 6.60 17.61 -6.77
CA SER A 71 6.69 17.46 -5.32
C SER A 71 5.65 16.47 -4.82
N ILE A 72 6.02 15.66 -3.83
CA ILE A 72 5.12 14.67 -3.25
C ILE A 72 3.88 15.33 -2.61
N SER A 73 2.71 14.80 -2.95
CA SER A 73 1.42 15.22 -2.42
C SER A 73 1.24 14.61 -1.04
N LEU A 74 1.34 15.45 -0.01
CA LEU A 74 1.08 15.03 1.37
C LEU A 74 -0.35 14.53 1.57
N ILE A 75 -1.30 15.01 0.76
CA ILE A 75 -2.69 14.54 0.76
C ILE A 75 -2.75 13.10 0.26
N GLU A 76 -2.15 12.79 -0.91
CA GLU A 76 -2.13 11.42 -1.42
C GLU A 76 -1.36 10.48 -0.49
N LEU A 77 -0.24 10.92 0.09
CA LEU A 77 0.50 10.14 1.08
C LEU A 77 -0.33 9.80 2.32
N SER A 78 -1.08 10.77 2.86
CA SER A 78 -1.95 10.56 4.01
C SER A 78 -3.05 9.54 3.69
N CYS A 79 -3.70 9.68 2.53
CA CYS A 79 -4.70 8.74 2.05
C CYS A 79 -4.12 7.33 1.89
N PHE A 80 -2.95 7.21 1.27
CA PHE A 80 -2.25 5.94 1.09
C PHE A 80 -1.93 5.26 2.42
N GLN A 81 -1.43 6.02 3.40
CA GLN A 81 -1.13 5.48 4.74
C GLN A 81 -2.40 4.96 5.43
N SER A 82 -3.51 5.67 5.31
CA SER A 82 -4.81 5.23 5.85
C SER A 82 -5.26 3.92 5.20
N LEU A 83 -5.20 3.83 3.87
CA LEU A 83 -5.60 2.64 3.12
C LEU A 83 -4.75 1.41 3.47
N LEU A 84 -3.43 1.57 3.64
CA LEU A 84 -2.57 0.48 4.10
C LEU A 84 -2.89 0.02 5.53
N HIS A 85 -3.28 0.95 6.38
CA HIS A 85 -3.70 0.63 7.75
C HIS A 85 -5.01 -0.17 7.75
N GLU A 86 -5.98 0.20 6.90
CA GLU A 86 -7.23 -0.54 6.72
C GLU A 86 -6.99 -1.94 6.16
N HIS A 87 -6.15 -2.07 5.13
CA HIS A 87 -5.79 -3.38 4.56
C HIS A 87 -5.16 -4.30 5.59
N LYS A 88 -4.23 -3.79 6.40
CA LYS A 88 -3.62 -4.57 7.49
C LYS A 88 -4.69 -5.06 8.49
N LYS A 89 -5.62 -4.20 8.89
CA LYS A 89 -6.71 -4.57 9.80
C LYS A 89 -7.61 -5.65 9.20
N ARG A 90 -7.96 -5.53 7.91
CA ARG A 90 -8.78 -6.54 7.20
C ARG A 90 -8.07 -7.89 7.18
N LEU A 91 -6.79 -7.92 6.81
CA LEU A 91 -6.00 -9.15 6.79
C LEU A 91 -5.94 -9.81 8.17
N GLN A 92 -5.70 -9.03 9.23
CA GLN A 92 -5.69 -9.53 10.61
C GLN A 92 -7.06 -10.10 11.03
N SER A 93 -8.15 -9.43 10.66
CA SER A 93 -9.50 -9.91 10.96
C SER A 93 -9.86 -11.21 10.23
N MET A 94 -9.34 -11.41 9.02
CA MET A 94 -9.53 -12.65 8.26
C MET A 94 -8.77 -13.82 8.87
N ILE A 95 -7.51 -13.60 9.26
CA ILE A 95 -6.69 -14.61 9.94
C ILE A 95 -7.36 -15.05 11.25
N GLN A 96 -7.82 -14.07 12.06
CA GLN A 96 -8.51 -14.35 13.31
C GLN A 96 -9.76 -15.23 13.10
N ARG A 97 -10.58 -14.91 12.10
CA ARG A 97 -11.79 -15.69 11.75
C ARG A 97 -11.46 -17.09 11.25
N GLN A 98 -10.35 -17.27 10.51
CA GLN A 98 -9.93 -18.59 10.05
C GLN A 98 -9.46 -19.48 11.22
N CYS A 99 -8.72 -18.93 12.18
CA CYS A 99 -8.33 -19.64 13.39
C CYS A 99 -9.57 -20.05 14.23
N GLU A 100 -10.50 -19.14 14.47
CA GLU A 100 -11.71 -19.40 15.25
C GLU A 100 -12.64 -20.45 14.62
N ASN A 101 -12.69 -20.52 13.29
CA ASN A 101 -13.50 -21.52 12.59
C ASN A 101 -12.83 -22.89 12.56
N SER A 102 -11.49 -22.95 12.51
CA SER A 102 -10.74 -24.22 12.54
C SER A 102 -10.85 -24.91 13.90
N ASP A 103 -10.93 -24.14 14.99
CA ASP A 103 -11.08 -24.66 16.36
C ASP A 103 -12.50 -25.17 16.69
N ARG A 104 -13.52 -24.82 15.90
CA ARG A 104 -14.92 -25.27 16.11
C ARG A 104 -15.29 -26.55 15.36
N THR A 105 -14.43 -27.03 14.47
CA THR A 105 -14.65 -28.21 13.64
C THR A 105 -13.97 -29.49 14.15
N HIS A 106 -13.43 -29.46 15.38
CA HIS A 106 -12.85 -30.63 16.07
C HIS A 106 -13.56 -30.94 17.37
#